data_AF-A0A7V4U495-F1
#
_entry.id   AF-A0A7V4U495-F1
#
_cell.length_a   1.000
_cell.length_b   1.000
_cell.length_c   1.000
_cell.angle_alpha   90.00
_cell.angle_beta   90.00
_cell.angle_gamma   90.00
#
_symmetry.space_group_name_H-M   'P 1'
#
loop_
_entity.id
_entity.type
_entity.pdbx_description
1 polymer ?
#
loop_
_entity_poly.entity_id
_entity_poly.type
_entity_poly.pdbx_seq_one_letter_code
_entity_poly.pdbx_strand_id
1 'polypeptide(L)'
;MKVKNFDVFIILNLVLFIFMCIFVYYDRFITYKGSENILEFYVYALFCILVILIIWIYFRKYEISLFALCLIELGILSHFAGGLMNINGKRLYDNVFFHIRYDKYVHFINSFIACMITRNVLFRFGFSIKRLEGFILIMIVLGMGAFIEIIEYLVVTTIPKAGVGGYDNNMQDLIANFLGGISYLTFRYFKKDKTNK
;
A
#
# COMPACT_ATOMS: atom_id res chain seq x y z
N MET A 1 10.28 15.10 24.43
CA MET A 1 9.04 14.46 23.95
C MET A 1 9.20 12.95 24.08
N LYS A 2 8.21 12.21 24.62
CA LYS A 2 8.27 10.73 24.66
C LYS A 2 8.15 10.18 23.23
N VAL A 3 9.01 9.23 22.87
CA VAL A 3 8.97 8.52 21.59
C VAL A 3 7.73 7.62 21.57
N LYS A 4 6.90 7.71 20.52
CA LYS A 4 5.71 6.88 20.33
C LYS A 4 6.00 5.71 19.39
N ASN A 5 5.17 4.66 19.43
CA ASN A 5 5.25 3.53 18.49
C ASN A 5 5.22 4.00 17.02
N PHE A 6 4.46 5.04 16.71
CA PHE A 6 4.43 5.61 15.36
C PHE A 6 5.76 6.28 14.97
N ASP A 7 6.46 6.94 15.89
CA ASP A 7 7.78 7.51 15.61
C ASP A 7 8.79 6.38 15.30
N VAL A 8 8.75 5.29 16.08
CA VAL A 8 9.59 4.10 15.82
C VAL A 8 9.26 3.46 14.48
N PHE A 9 7.97 3.32 14.15
CA PHE A 9 7.50 2.79 12.87
C PHE A 9 8.03 3.61 11.66
N ILE A 10 7.98 4.94 11.77
CA ILE A 10 8.50 5.83 10.73
C ILE A 10 10.02 5.68 10.58
N ILE A 11 10.77 5.64 11.69
CA ILE A 11 12.22 5.45 11.66
C ILE A 11 12.57 4.11 11.01
N LEU A 12 11.87 3.03 11.39
CA LEU A 12 12.06 1.71 10.82
C LEU A 12 11.84 1.71 9.30
N ASN A 13 10.74 2.33 8.84
CA ASN A 13 10.44 2.43 7.41
C ASN A 13 11.43 3.32 6.65
N LEU A 14 11.95 4.38 7.25
CA LEU A 14 13.02 5.19 6.66
C LEU A 14 14.31 4.39 6.52
N VAL A 15 14.69 3.64 7.56
CA VAL A 15 15.88 2.77 7.52
C VAL A 15 15.72 1.67 6.47
N LEU A 16 14.56 1.01 6.44
CA LEU A 16 14.21 0.02 5.42
C LEU A 16 14.30 0.64 4.02
N PHE A 17 13.68 1.80 3.80
CA PHE A 17 13.70 2.49 2.52
C PHE A 17 15.11 2.84 2.04
N ILE A 18 15.95 3.38 2.94
CA ILE A 18 17.36 3.68 2.64
C ILE A 18 18.12 2.40 2.28
N PHE A 19 17.94 1.34 3.08
CA PHE A 19 18.56 0.04 2.82
C PHE A 19 18.16 -0.48 1.43
N MET A 20 16.88 -0.43 1.08
CA MET A 20 16.40 -0.84 -0.24
C MET A 20 16.97 0.02 -1.36
N CYS A 21 17.10 1.32 -1.15
CA CYS A 21 17.73 2.19 -2.14
C CYS A 21 19.18 1.76 -2.42
N ILE A 22 19.92 1.36 -1.38
CA ILE A 22 21.29 0.84 -1.52
C ILE A 22 21.30 -0.48 -2.31
N PHE A 23 20.37 -1.41 -2.04
CA PHE A 23 20.29 -2.68 -2.76
C PHE A 23 19.89 -2.50 -4.23
N VAL A 24 18.88 -1.68 -4.51
CA VAL A 24 18.46 -1.36 -5.89
C VAL A 24 19.58 -0.66 -6.64
N TYR A 25 20.30 0.25 -5.98
CA TYR A 25 21.50 0.86 -6.53
C TYR A 25 22.56 -0.20 -6.85
N TYR A 26 22.89 -1.09 -5.91
CA TYR A 26 23.88 -2.14 -6.14
C TYR A 26 23.50 -3.07 -7.31
N ASP A 27 22.25 -3.54 -7.35
CA ASP A 27 21.76 -4.43 -8.41
C ASP A 27 21.82 -3.77 -9.79
N ARG A 28 21.32 -2.54 -9.92
CA ARG A 28 21.30 -1.82 -11.21
C ARG A 28 22.70 -1.40 -11.67
N PHE A 29 23.56 -0.94 -10.75
CA PHE A 29 24.86 -0.35 -11.12
C PHE A 29 26.03 -1.32 -11.10
N ILE A 30 26.10 -2.24 -10.14
CA ILE A 30 27.23 -3.17 -10.02
C ILE A 30 26.98 -4.42 -10.86
N THR A 31 25.77 -4.97 -10.80
CA THR A 31 25.43 -6.21 -11.52
C THR A 31 25.03 -5.93 -12.97
N TYR A 32 24.13 -4.97 -13.22
CA TYR A 32 23.56 -4.75 -14.56
C TYR A 32 24.26 -3.70 -15.43
N LYS A 33 25.19 -2.89 -14.88
CA LYS A 33 26.00 -1.86 -15.58
C LYS A 33 25.21 -1.00 -16.61
N GLY A 34 23.91 -0.83 -16.42
CA GLY A 34 23.05 -0.03 -17.28
C GLY A 34 22.93 1.39 -16.72
N SER A 35 23.18 2.40 -17.54
CA SER A 35 23.04 3.82 -17.16
C SER A 35 21.61 4.35 -17.27
N GLU A 36 20.64 3.52 -17.64
CA GLU A 36 19.27 3.97 -17.86
C GLU A 36 18.58 4.30 -16.52
N ASN A 37 18.29 5.60 -16.38
CA ASN A 37 17.38 6.25 -15.44
C ASN A 37 17.78 6.30 -13.95
N ILE A 38 19.05 6.64 -13.66
CA ILE A 38 19.50 6.97 -12.30
C ILE A 38 18.74 8.16 -11.68
N LEU A 39 18.46 9.16 -12.51
CA LEU A 39 17.78 10.38 -12.07
C LEU A 39 16.33 10.07 -11.68
N GLU A 40 15.65 9.25 -12.47
CA GLU A 40 14.30 8.76 -12.19
C GLU A 40 14.25 8.04 -10.84
N PHE A 41 15.21 7.16 -10.57
CA PHE A 41 15.32 6.48 -9.28
C PHE A 41 15.47 7.46 -8.11
N TYR A 42 16.37 8.45 -8.19
CA TYR A 42 16.53 9.45 -7.12
C TYR A 42 15.31 10.35 -6.95
N VAL A 43 14.61 10.69 -8.05
CA VAL A 43 13.37 11.47 -8.00
C VAL A 43 12.28 10.70 -7.27
N TYR A 44 12.08 9.42 -7.59
CA TYR A 44 11.14 8.57 -6.85
C TYR A 44 11.56 8.41 -5.39
N ALA A 45 12.85 8.23 -5.14
CA ALA A 45 13.33 8.06 -3.77
C ALA A 45 13.12 9.31 -2.91
N LEU A 46 13.39 10.49 -3.47
CA LEU A 46 13.11 11.76 -2.81
C LEU A 46 11.61 11.93 -2.55
N PHE A 47 10.76 11.62 -3.54
CA PHE A 47 9.32 11.71 -3.39
C PHE A 47 8.80 10.80 -2.27
N CYS A 48 9.26 9.55 -2.20
CA CYS A 48 8.91 8.63 -1.12
C CYS A 48 9.33 9.17 0.26
N ILE A 49 10.54 9.70 0.40
CA ILE A 49 11.00 10.31 1.64
C ILE A 49 10.10 11.49 2.04
N LEU A 50 9.77 12.37 1.10
CA LEU A 50 8.87 13.50 1.36
C LEU A 50 7.49 13.05 1.84
N VAL A 51 6.91 12.03 1.19
CA VAL A 51 5.62 11.45 1.61
C VAL A 51 5.71 10.87 3.03
N ILE A 52 6.77 10.12 3.34
CA ILE A 52 6.99 9.57 4.70
C ILE A 52 7.09 10.70 5.73
N LEU A 53 7.83 11.77 5.43
CA LEU A 53 7.99 12.92 6.32
C LEU A 53 6.67 13.67 6.53
N ILE A 54 5.89 13.90 5.47
CA ILE A 54 4.56 14.52 5.57
C ILE A 54 3.65 13.67 6.44
N ILE A 55 3.58 12.36 6.20
CA ILE A 55 2.79 11.42 7.01
C ILE A 55 3.23 11.49 8.48
N TRP A 56 4.54 11.49 8.74
CA TRP A 56 5.05 11.61 10.11
C TRP A 56 4.60 12.90 10.79
N ILE A 57 4.80 14.06 10.14
CA ILE A 57 4.44 15.37 10.69
C ILE A 57 2.95 15.46 11.01
N TYR A 58 2.09 15.03 10.08
CA TYR A 58 0.64 15.14 10.25
C TYR A 58 0.07 14.13 11.26
N PHE A 59 0.61 12.91 11.29
CA PHE A 59 0.03 11.82 12.08
C PHE A 59 0.70 11.56 13.42
N ARG A 60 1.92 12.07 13.69
CA ARG A 60 2.63 11.84 14.98
C ARG A 60 1.93 12.38 16.22
N LYS A 61 1.01 13.33 16.05
CA LYS A 61 0.17 13.83 17.14
C LYS A 61 -0.84 12.77 17.61
N TYR A 62 -1.13 11.78 16.78
CA TYR A 62 -2.12 10.75 17.06
C TYR A 62 -1.50 9.48 17.63
N GLU A 63 -2.25 8.79 18.47
CA GLU A 63 -1.93 7.44 18.92
C GLU A 63 -2.51 6.44 17.92
N ILE A 64 -1.61 5.72 17.26
CA ILE A 64 -1.95 4.63 16.33
C ILE A 64 -1.57 3.34 17.04
N SER A 65 -2.50 2.38 17.08
CA SER A 65 -2.28 1.12 17.77
C SER A 65 -1.16 0.32 17.09
N LEU A 66 -0.36 -0.41 17.90
CA LEU A 66 0.70 -1.26 17.38
C LEU A 66 0.17 -2.28 16.36
N PHE A 67 -1.01 -2.84 16.62
CA PHE A 67 -1.69 -3.75 15.70
C PHE A 67 -1.94 -3.11 14.32
N ALA A 68 -2.39 -1.86 14.27
CA ALA A 68 -2.59 -1.16 13.00
C ALA A 68 -1.26 -0.91 12.28
N LEU A 69 -0.20 -0.56 13.02
CA LEU A 69 1.14 -0.36 12.45
C LEU A 69 1.70 -1.67 11.87
N CYS A 70 1.55 -2.80 12.55
CA CYS A 70 1.98 -4.11 12.03
C CYS A 70 1.23 -4.50 10.75
N LEU A 71 -0.07 -4.19 10.67
CA LEU A 71 -0.83 -4.43 9.44
C LEU A 71 -0.36 -3.52 8.30
N ILE A 72 -0.10 -2.25 8.56
CA ILE A 72 0.46 -1.34 7.55
C ILE A 72 1.82 -1.84 7.08
N GLU A 73 2.69 -2.26 8.01
CA GLU A 73 4.00 -2.84 7.70
C GLU A 73 3.87 -4.06 6.79
N LEU A 74 2.93 -4.96 7.05
CA LEU A 74 2.66 -6.11 6.18
C LEU A 74 2.32 -5.67 4.75
N GLY A 75 1.52 -4.61 4.59
CA GLY A 75 1.19 -4.04 3.28
C GLY A 75 2.41 -3.46 2.56
N ILE A 76 3.25 -2.71 3.28
CA ILE A 76 4.51 -2.14 2.77
C ILE A 76 5.45 -3.25 2.31
N LEU A 77 5.70 -4.24 3.17
CA LEU A 77 6.57 -5.36 2.87
C LEU A 77 6.05 -6.20 1.69
N SER A 78 4.73 -6.36 1.56
CA SER A 78 4.12 -7.07 0.41
C SER A 78 4.36 -6.32 -0.91
N HIS A 79 4.22 -4.99 -0.92
CA HIS A 79 4.54 -4.18 -2.10
C HIS A 79 6.01 -4.28 -2.50
N PHE A 80 6.89 -4.21 -1.51
CA PHE A 80 8.33 -4.33 -1.69
C PHE A 80 8.76 -5.71 -2.19
N ALA A 81 8.19 -6.77 -1.61
CA ALA A 81 8.39 -8.13 -2.10
C ALA A 81 7.97 -8.25 -3.57
N GLY A 82 6.81 -7.70 -3.94
CA GLY A 82 6.30 -7.70 -5.31
C GLY A 82 7.30 -7.15 -6.33
N GLY A 83 7.96 -6.04 -6.00
CA GLY A 83 8.86 -5.33 -6.92
C GLY A 83 10.30 -5.84 -6.94
N LEU A 84 10.78 -6.41 -5.84
CA LEU A 84 12.20 -6.74 -5.67
C LEU A 84 12.51 -8.23 -5.62
N MET A 85 11.56 -9.07 -5.23
CA MET A 85 11.77 -10.50 -5.26
C MET A 85 11.60 -11.00 -6.69
N ASN A 86 12.60 -11.74 -7.18
CA ASN A 86 12.54 -12.41 -8.47
C ASN A 86 12.30 -13.90 -8.26
N ILE A 87 11.24 -14.42 -8.86
CA ILE A 87 10.90 -15.84 -8.90
C ILE A 87 10.82 -16.26 -10.36
N ASN A 88 11.55 -17.31 -10.72
CA ASN A 88 11.60 -17.84 -12.09
C ASN A 88 12.00 -16.79 -13.16
N GLY A 89 12.92 -15.90 -12.81
CA GLY A 89 13.42 -14.85 -13.72
C GLY A 89 12.47 -13.70 -13.98
N LYS A 90 11.36 -13.59 -13.22
CA LYS A 90 10.41 -12.48 -13.28
C LYS A 90 10.20 -11.88 -11.90
N ARG A 91 9.77 -10.62 -11.82
CA ARG A 91 9.40 -10.00 -10.53
C ARG A 91 8.21 -10.74 -9.94
N LEU A 92 8.10 -10.73 -8.62
CA LEU A 92 6.99 -11.37 -7.92
C LEU A 92 5.63 -10.82 -8.39
N TYR A 93 5.53 -9.53 -8.71
CA TYR A 93 4.33 -8.94 -9.34
C TYR A 93 3.91 -9.62 -10.64
N ASP A 94 4.86 -10.08 -11.45
CA ASP A 94 4.59 -10.68 -12.75
C ASP A 94 4.25 -12.19 -12.63
N ASN A 95 4.27 -12.74 -11.42
CA ASN A 95 3.94 -14.14 -11.15
C ASN A 95 2.44 -14.33 -10.89
N VAL A 96 1.93 -15.47 -11.35
CA VAL A 96 0.53 -15.87 -11.19
C VAL A 96 0.46 -17.07 -10.26
N PHE A 97 -0.29 -16.93 -9.17
CA PHE A 97 -0.54 -17.98 -8.20
C PHE A 97 -2.03 -18.27 -8.18
N PHE A 98 -2.44 -19.54 -8.25
CA PHE A 98 -3.86 -19.91 -8.28
C PHE A 98 -4.71 -19.13 -9.31
N HIS A 99 -4.15 -18.91 -10.51
CA HIS A 99 -4.76 -18.10 -11.59
C HIS A 99 -4.97 -16.61 -11.27
N ILE A 100 -4.37 -16.11 -10.19
CA ILE A 100 -4.44 -14.70 -9.78
C ILE A 100 -3.03 -14.12 -9.77
N ARG A 101 -2.85 -12.96 -10.38
CA ARG A 101 -1.55 -12.26 -10.39
C ARG A 101 -1.22 -11.72 -8.99
N TYR A 102 0.05 -11.73 -8.62
CA TYR A 102 0.49 -11.42 -7.25
C TYR A 102 0.00 -10.05 -6.73
N ASP A 103 0.03 -9.02 -7.58
CA ASP A 103 -0.45 -7.68 -7.23
C ASP A 103 -1.89 -7.67 -6.70
N LYS A 104 -2.77 -8.53 -7.19
CA LYS A 104 -4.16 -8.64 -6.71
C LYS A 104 -4.24 -9.01 -5.23
N TYR A 105 -3.31 -9.83 -4.73
CA TYR A 105 -3.22 -10.12 -3.30
C TYR A 105 -2.79 -8.89 -2.50
N VAL A 106 -1.88 -8.10 -3.06
CA VAL A 106 -1.42 -6.84 -2.46
C VAL A 106 -2.56 -5.82 -2.40
N HIS A 107 -3.32 -5.66 -3.49
CA HIS A 107 -4.52 -4.83 -3.56
C HIS A 107 -5.58 -5.23 -2.52
N PHE A 108 -5.84 -6.53 -2.40
CA PHE A 108 -6.75 -7.07 -1.39
C PHE A 108 -6.30 -6.73 0.05
N ILE A 109 -5.03 -7.03 0.39
CA ILE A 109 -4.47 -6.79 1.72
C ILE A 109 -4.50 -5.29 2.04
N ASN A 110 -4.05 -4.45 1.11
CA ASN A 110 -3.96 -3.01 1.33
C ASN A 110 -5.33 -2.36 1.40
N SER A 111 -6.33 -2.85 0.67
CA SER A 111 -7.69 -2.34 0.79
C SER A 111 -8.37 -2.73 2.10
N PHE A 112 -8.08 -3.92 2.64
CA PHE A 112 -8.49 -4.28 3.99
C PHE A 112 -7.92 -3.30 5.02
N ILE A 113 -6.62 -3.02 4.94
CA ILE A 113 -5.90 -2.11 5.84
C ILE A 113 -6.41 -0.68 5.67
N ALA A 114 -6.61 -0.23 4.42
CA ALA A 114 -7.11 1.10 4.09
C ALA A 114 -8.52 1.31 4.66
N CYS A 115 -9.41 0.32 4.55
CA CYS A 115 -10.72 0.37 5.21
C CYS A 115 -10.59 0.57 6.73
N MET A 116 -9.71 -0.19 7.39
CA MET A 116 -9.46 -0.04 8.83
C MET A 116 -8.98 1.37 9.20
N ILE A 117 -8.00 1.90 8.46
CA ILE A 117 -7.41 3.22 8.74
C ILE A 117 -8.41 4.33 8.44
N THR A 118 -9.02 4.32 7.26
CA THR A 118 -10.01 5.31 6.83
C THR A 118 -11.15 5.40 7.83
N ARG A 119 -11.66 4.26 8.31
CA ARG A 119 -12.67 4.25 9.36
C ARG A 119 -12.17 4.93 10.63
N ASN A 120 -10.99 4.57 11.13
CA ASN A 120 -10.42 5.18 12.34
C ASN A 120 -10.22 6.70 12.19
N VAL A 121 -9.84 7.16 11.00
CA VAL A 121 -9.72 8.59 10.67
C VAL A 121 -11.10 9.26 10.69
N LEU A 122 -12.08 8.71 9.97
CA LEU A 122 -13.44 9.25 9.90
C LEU A 122 -14.10 9.40 11.28
N PHE A 123 -14.02 8.36 12.13
CA PHE A 123 -14.58 8.43 13.49
C PHE A 123 -13.86 9.47 14.36
N ARG A 124 -12.56 9.66 14.18
CA ARG A 124 -11.80 10.69 14.90
C ARG A 124 -12.24 12.10 14.51
N PHE A 125 -12.71 12.31 13.28
CA PHE A 125 -13.30 13.57 12.82
C PHE A 125 -14.82 13.69 13.07
N GLY A 126 -15.40 12.79 13.87
CA GLY A 126 -16.82 12.85 14.24
C GLY A 126 -17.80 12.39 13.15
N PHE A 127 -17.30 11.79 12.06
CA PHE A 127 -18.16 11.27 11.00
C PHE A 127 -18.87 9.99 11.45
N SER A 128 -20.20 10.01 11.53
CA SER A 128 -21.01 8.86 11.94
C SER A 128 -22.27 8.73 11.09
N ILE A 129 -22.25 7.80 10.13
CA ILE A 129 -23.44 7.40 9.36
C ILE A 129 -23.70 5.92 9.61
N LYS A 130 -24.35 5.61 10.75
CA LYS A 130 -24.46 4.26 11.31
C LYS A 130 -24.97 3.19 10.32
N ARG A 131 -25.90 3.54 9.42
CA ARG A 131 -26.50 2.58 8.47
C ARG A 131 -25.67 2.37 7.20
N LEU A 132 -24.97 3.40 6.73
CA LEU A 132 -24.24 3.37 5.44
C LEU A 132 -22.72 3.35 5.61
N GLU A 133 -22.22 3.32 6.85
CA GLU A 133 -20.79 3.33 7.17
C GLU A 133 -19.99 2.34 6.33
N GLY A 134 -20.45 1.09 6.21
CA GLY A 134 -19.75 0.06 5.44
C GLY A 134 -19.68 0.37 3.95
N PHE A 135 -20.81 0.78 3.36
CA PHE A 135 -20.87 1.16 1.95
C PHE A 135 -19.98 2.37 1.64
N ILE A 136 -20.08 3.43 2.46
CA ILE A 136 -19.27 4.64 2.31
C ILE A 136 -17.78 4.30 2.43
N LEU A 137 -17.41 3.44 3.37
CA LEU A 137 -16.03 3.03 3.56
C LEU A 137 -15.47 2.31 2.33
N ILE A 138 -16.24 1.38 1.75
CA ILE A 138 -15.86 0.69 0.51
C ILE A 138 -15.74 1.69 -0.63
N MET A 139 -16.68 2.62 -0.79
CA MET A 139 -16.63 3.63 -1.85
C MET A 139 -15.40 4.54 -1.73
N ILE A 140 -15.02 4.94 -0.50
CA ILE A 140 -13.80 5.73 -0.27
C ILE A 140 -12.56 4.92 -0.67
N VAL A 141 -12.46 3.67 -0.25
CA VAL A 141 -11.29 2.83 -0.56
C VAL A 141 -11.22 2.48 -2.05
N LEU A 142 -12.35 2.23 -2.71
CA LEU A 142 -12.40 2.08 -4.16
C LEU A 142 -12.00 3.37 -4.88
N GLY A 143 -12.39 4.55 -4.36
CA GLY A 143 -11.93 5.83 -4.88
C GLY A 143 -10.41 6.02 -4.73
N MET A 144 -9.84 5.59 -3.60
CA MET A 144 -8.38 5.56 -3.41
C MET A 144 -7.72 4.62 -4.42
N GLY A 145 -8.27 3.42 -4.62
CA GLY A 145 -7.80 2.46 -5.62
C GLY A 145 -7.87 3.03 -7.04
N ALA A 146 -9.00 3.60 -7.43
CA ALA A 146 -9.18 4.24 -8.73
C ALA A 146 -8.19 5.38 -8.98
N PHE A 147 -7.81 6.13 -7.93
CA PHE A 147 -6.76 7.14 -8.05
C PHE A 147 -5.39 6.52 -8.38
N ILE A 148 -5.06 5.36 -7.79
CA ILE A 148 -3.86 4.60 -8.15
C ILE A 148 -3.96 4.12 -9.61
N GLU A 149 -5.10 3.58 -10.05
CA GLU A 149 -5.31 3.15 -11.43
C GLU A 149 -5.14 4.30 -12.45
N ILE A 150 -5.53 5.54 -12.08
CA ILE A 150 -5.30 6.72 -12.90
C ILE A 150 -3.79 7.01 -13.02
N ILE A 151 -3.03 6.88 -11.93
CA ILE A 151 -1.57 7.02 -11.97
C ILE A 151 -0.95 5.93 -12.85
N GLU A 152 -1.40 4.68 -12.73
CA GLU A 152 -0.91 3.58 -13.58
C GLU A 152 -1.22 3.83 -15.05
N TYR A 153 -2.41 4.35 -15.38
CA TYR A 153 -2.75 4.74 -16.74
C TYR A 153 -1.79 5.81 -17.29
N LEU A 154 -1.46 6.82 -16.48
CA LEU A 154 -0.45 7.82 -16.86
C LEU A 154 0.93 7.19 -17.08
N VAL A 155 1.32 6.24 -16.23
CA VAL A 155 2.58 5.48 -16.40
C VAL A 155 2.57 4.68 -17.71
N VAL A 156 1.50 3.94 -18.02
CA VAL A 156 1.40 3.15 -19.27
C VAL A 156 1.46 4.03 -20.52
N THR A 157 0.88 5.23 -20.45
CA THR A 157 0.86 6.16 -21.60
C THR A 157 2.15 6.96 -21.77
N THR A 158 3.01 7.01 -20.76
CA THR A 158 4.27 7.79 -20.78
C THR A 158 5.52 6.93 -20.80
N ILE A 159 5.48 5.72 -20.23
CA ILE A 159 6.62 4.81 -20.08
C ILE A 159 6.41 3.58 -20.99
N PRO A 160 7.26 3.40 -22.02
CA PRO A 160 7.20 2.22 -22.88
C PRO A 160 7.37 0.92 -22.10
N LYS A 161 6.57 -0.11 -22.42
CA LYS A 161 6.61 -1.44 -21.79
C LYS A 161 6.40 -1.43 -20.26
N ALA A 162 5.58 -0.50 -19.75
CA ALA A 162 5.15 -0.53 -18.35
C ALA A 162 4.48 -1.87 -18.01
N GLY A 163 4.84 -2.46 -16.86
CA GLY A 163 4.30 -3.73 -16.38
C GLY A 163 3.05 -3.59 -15.52
N VAL A 164 2.32 -2.49 -15.65
CA VAL A 164 1.14 -2.11 -14.86
C VAL A 164 0.04 -1.59 -15.78
N GLY A 165 -1.16 -1.34 -15.26
CA GLY A 165 -2.27 -0.77 -16.02
C GLY A 165 -2.94 -1.71 -17.04
N GLY A 166 -3.84 -1.13 -17.85
CA GLY A 166 -4.65 -1.85 -18.84
C GLY A 166 -6.04 -2.22 -18.32
N TYR A 167 -7.05 -2.21 -19.19
CA TYR A 167 -8.46 -2.31 -18.78
C TYR A 167 -8.77 -3.53 -17.88
N ASP A 168 -8.36 -4.73 -18.33
CA ASP A 168 -8.60 -5.98 -17.59
C ASP A 168 -7.86 -5.97 -16.25
N ASN A 169 -6.61 -5.48 -16.24
CA ASN A 169 -5.83 -5.39 -15.03
C ASN A 169 -6.47 -4.48 -13.99
N ASN A 170 -6.77 -3.24 -14.38
CA ASN A 170 -7.33 -2.22 -13.50
C ASN A 170 -8.67 -2.68 -12.92
N MET A 171 -9.48 -3.37 -13.72
CA MET A 171 -10.74 -3.93 -13.23
C MET A 171 -10.51 -5.01 -12.17
N GLN A 172 -9.55 -5.92 -12.39
CA GLN A 172 -9.18 -6.93 -11.39
C GLN A 172 -8.59 -6.29 -10.12
N ASP A 173 -7.83 -5.20 -10.23
CA ASP A 173 -7.30 -4.45 -9.08
C ASP A 173 -8.44 -3.82 -8.25
N LEU A 174 -9.44 -3.21 -8.91
CA LEU A 174 -10.63 -2.71 -8.24
C LEU A 174 -11.50 -3.81 -7.62
N ILE A 175 -11.59 -5.00 -8.24
CA ILE A 175 -12.26 -6.16 -7.67
C ILE A 175 -11.52 -6.63 -6.41
N ALA A 176 -10.19 -6.74 -6.46
CA ALA A 176 -9.39 -7.10 -5.30
C ALA A 176 -9.55 -6.08 -4.17
N ASN A 177 -9.59 -4.79 -4.49
CA ASN A 177 -9.83 -3.72 -3.53
C ASN A 177 -11.23 -3.85 -2.88
N PHE A 178 -12.26 -4.10 -3.68
CA PHE A 178 -13.63 -4.34 -3.20
C PHE A 178 -13.69 -5.52 -2.22
N LEU A 179 -13.09 -6.66 -2.58
CA LEU A 179 -13.06 -7.86 -1.75
C LEU A 179 -12.28 -7.65 -0.45
N GLY A 180 -11.18 -6.89 -0.48
CA GLY A 180 -10.44 -6.49 0.72
C GLY A 180 -11.31 -5.65 1.66
N GLY A 181 -12.08 -4.70 1.10
CA GLY A 181 -13.01 -3.89 1.85
C GLY A 181 -14.16 -4.69 2.49
N ILE A 182 -14.77 -5.61 1.74
CA ILE A 182 -15.79 -6.54 2.25
C ILE A 182 -15.23 -7.39 3.39
N SER A 183 -14.01 -7.93 3.23
CA SER A 183 -13.35 -8.74 4.25
C SER A 183 -13.13 -7.98 5.56
N TYR A 184 -12.80 -6.69 5.48
CA TYR A 184 -12.71 -5.82 6.65
C TYR A 184 -14.07 -5.66 7.36
N LEU A 185 -15.15 -5.43 6.62
CA LEU A 185 -16.49 -5.31 7.21
C LEU A 185 -16.93 -6.61 7.89
N THR A 186 -16.64 -7.75 7.27
CA THR A 186 -16.90 -9.09 7.83
C THR A 186 -16.10 -9.33 9.11
N PHE A 187 -14.79 -9.04 9.10
CA PHE A 187 -13.94 -9.10 10.29
C PHE A 187 -14.51 -8.27 11.44
N ARG A 188 -14.96 -7.04 11.15
CA ARG A 188 -15.56 -6.15 12.14
C ARG A 188 -16.88 -6.69 12.69
N TYR A 189 -17.73 -7.26 11.84
CA TYR A 189 -19.01 -7.85 12.25
C TYR A 189 -18.79 -8.94 13.32
N PHE A 190 -17.91 -9.90 13.04
CA PHE A 190 -17.59 -10.98 13.99
C PHE A 190 -16.88 -10.48 15.25
N LYS A 191 -16.04 -9.43 15.15
CA LYS A 191 -15.40 -8.84 16.34
C LYS A 191 -16.41 -8.18 17.27
N LYS A 192 -17.43 -7.50 16.73
CA LYS A 192 -18.48 -6.85 17.51
C LYS A 192 -19.33 -7.87 18.29
N ASP A 193 -19.64 -9.00 17.67
CA ASP A 193 -20.40 -10.08 18.32
C ASP A 193 -19.65 -10.71 19.51
N LYS A 194 -18.30 -10.76 19.44
CA LYS A 194 -17.48 -11.25 20.55
C LYS A 194 -17.37 -10.27 21.72
N THR A 195 -17.53 -8.98 21.50
CA THR A 195 -17.48 -7.95 22.57
C THR A 195 -18.82 -7.74 23.27
N ASN A 196 -19.91 -8.26 22.70
CA ASN A 196 -21.28 -8.15 23.24
C ASN A 196 -21.77 -9.46 23.90
N LYS A 197 -20.91 -10.47 24.00
CA LYS A 197 -21.11 -11.69 24.79
C LYS A 197 -20.21 -11.63 26.01
#